data_AF-A0A182EY89-F1
#
_entry.id   AF-A0A182EY89-F1
#
_cell.length_a   1.000
_cell.length_b   1.000
_cell.length_c   1.000
_cell.angle_alpha   90.00
_cell.angle_beta   90.00
_cell.angle_gamma   90.00
#
_symmetry.space_group_name_H-M   'P 1'
#
loop_
_entity.id
_entity.type
_entity.pdbx_description
1 polymer ?
#
loop_
_entity_poly.entity_id
_entity_poly.type
_entity_poly.pdbx_seq_one_letter_code
_entity_poly.pdbx_strand_id
1 'polypeptide(L)'
;EDLSGAVIGLLRLQDTYQMDTKDIAEGKILNSQMRTVALTAGDCFEIGRAAYYANDYYHTIMWMQEARERVEKEVTPTANLEDILEYLAFSLYKQGNLKRALLLTDELYRM
;
A
#
# COMPACT_ATOMS: atom_id res chain seq x y z
N GLU A 1 -5.96 -13.43 -12.09
CA GLU A 1 -7.04 -12.60 -12.67
C GLU A 1 -8.02 -12.13 -11.59
N ASP A 2 -8.48 -13.01 -10.68
CA ASP A 2 -9.47 -12.64 -9.64
C ASP A 2 -8.98 -11.62 -8.61
N LEU A 3 -7.76 -11.79 -8.08
CA LEU A 3 -7.19 -10.88 -7.08
C LEU A 3 -7.07 -9.44 -7.60
N SER A 4 -6.55 -9.28 -8.82
CA SER A 4 -6.41 -7.96 -9.45
C SER A 4 -7.77 -7.29 -9.68
N GLY A 5 -8.80 -8.06 -10.08
CA GLY A 5 -10.16 -7.54 -10.21
C GLY A 5 -10.75 -7.09 -8.87
N ALA A 6 -10.54 -7.86 -7.79
CA ALA A 6 -10.97 -7.51 -6.45
C ALA A 6 -10.27 -6.23 -5.94
N VAL A 7 -8.96 -6.11 -6.16
CA VAL A 7 -8.19 -4.91 -5.79
C VAL A 7 -8.71 -3.69 -6.56
N ILE A 8 -8.92 -3.78 -7.87
CA ILE A 8 -9.46 -2.66 -8.66
C ILE A 8 -10.83 -2.22 -8.12
N GLY A 9 -11.69 -3.18 -7.75
CA GLY A 9 -12.97 -2.90 -7.10
C GLY A 9 -12.80 -2.14 -5.77
N LEU A 10 -11.87 -2.60 -4.93
CA LEU A 10 -11.54 -1.96 -3.65
C LEU A 10 -11.06 -0.51 -3.85
N LEU A 11 -10.09 -0.28 -4.75
CA LEU A 11 -9.53 1.06 -4.99
C LEU A 11 -10.60 2.02 -5.52
N ARG A 12 -11.50 1.55 -6.38
CA ARG A 12 -12.64 2.37 -6.85
C ARG A 12 -13.57 2.77 -5.72
N LEU A 13 -13.84 1.87 -4.78
CA LEU A 13 -14.64 2.18 -3.58
C LEU A 13 -13.89 3.16 -2.67
N GLN A 14 -12.58 2.97 -2.50
CA GLN A 14 -11.72 3.86 -1.74
C GLN A 14 -11.84 5.31 -2.23
N ASP A 15 -11.70 5.53 -3.54
CA ASP A 15 -11.85 6.87 -4.14
C ASP A 15 -13.28 7.40 -4.04
N THR A 16 -14.28 6.57 -4.39
CA THR A 16 -15.69 6.99 -4.45
C THR A 16 -16.19 7.48 -3.09
N TYR A 17 -15.74 6.84 -2.02
CA TYR A 17 -16.15 7.14 -0.65
C TYR A 17 -15.07 7.89 0.16
N GLN A 18 -13.96 8.28 -0.46
CA GLN A 18 -12.84 8.95 0.19
C GLN A 18 -12.38 8.25 1.46
N MET A 19 -12.28 6.92 1.38
CA MET A 19 -11.93 6.08 2.53
C MET A 19 -10.44 6.16 2.82
N ASP A 20 -10.10 6.23 4.10
CA ASP A 20 -8.72 6.21 4.55
C ASP A 20 -8.13 4.79 4.43
N THR A 21 -6.92 4.70 3.87
CA THR A 21 -6.22 3.43 3.64
C THR A 21 -6.03 2.65 4.94
N LYS A 22 -5.70 3.35 6.04
CA LYS A 22 -5.48 2.74 7.34
C LYS A 22 -6.78 2.23 7.94
N ASP A 23 -7.88 2.97 7.81
CA ASP A 23 -9.20 2.48 8.24
C ASP A 23 -9.61 1.22 7.48
N ILE A 24 -9.45 1.19 6.15
CA ILE A 24 -9.72 -0.01 5.34
C ILE A 24 -8.89 -1.18 5.85
N ALA A 25 -7.59 -0.95 6.05
CA ALA A 25 -6.67 -2.01 6.42
C ALA A 25 -6.79 -2.43 7.90
N GLU A 26 -7.36 -1.60 8.77
CA GLU A 26 -7.82 -1.98 10.11
C GLU A 26 -9.18 -2.69 10.11
N GLY A 27 -9.78 -2.90 8.93
CA GLY A 27 -11.08 -3.55 8.76
C GLY A 27 -12.26 -2.66 9.18
N LYS A 28 -12.06 -1.34 9.22
CA LYS A 28 -13.09 -0.33 9.49
C LYS A 28 -13.65 0.18 8.17
N ILE A 29 -14.88 -0.21 7.86
CA ILE A 29 -15.55 0.20 6.63
C ILE A 29 -16.64 1.21 6.96
N LEU A 30 -16.35 2.50 6.73
CA LEU A 30 -17.28 3.61 6.93
C LEU A 30 -17.92 3.57 8.34
N ASN A 31 -19.24 3.77 8.42
CA ASN A 31 -20.02 3.69 9.65
C ASN A 31 -20.55 2.27 9.94
N SER A 32 -19.99 1.25 9.29
CA SER A 32 -20.41 -0.13 9.52
C SER A 32 -20.02 -0.57 10.92
N GLN A 33 -20.96 -1.21 11.62
CA GLN A 33 -20.62 -1.92 12.87
C GLN A 33 -19.91 -3.25 12.60
N MET A 34 -19.83 -3.70 11.35
CA MET A 34 -19.02 -4.85 10.98
C MET A 34 -17.55 -4.46 10.94
N ARG A 35 -16.76 -5.05 11.85
CA ARG A 35 -15.30 -5.09 11.70
C ARG A 35 -14.93 -6.33 10.91
N THR A 36 -14.21 -6.13 9.82
CA THR A 36 -13.58 -7.24 9.10
C THR A 36 -12.23 -7.58 9.72
N VAL A 37 -11.63 -8.68 9.27
CA VAL A 37 -10.25 -9.02 9.67
C VAL A 37 -9.32 -7.89 9.20
N ALA A 38 -8.44 -7.44 10.09
CA ALA A 38 -7.42 -6.46 9.76
C ALA A 38 -6.41 -7.08 8.77
N LEU A 39 -6.02 -6.29 7.78
CA LEU A 39 -5.03 -6.67 6.79
C LEU A 39 -3.63 -6.72 7.42
N THR A 40 -2.84 -7.68 6.97
CA THR A 40 -1.40 -7.77 7.28
C THR A 40 -0.60 -6.79 6.43
N ALA A 41 0.70 -6.63 6.73
CA ALA A 41 1.61 -5.89 5.86
C ALA A 41 1.69 -6.53 4.46
N GLY A 42 1.68 -7.85 4.38
CA GLY A 42 1.65 -8.63 3.14
C GLY A 42 0.40 -8.36 2.30
N ASP A 43 -0.78 -8.33 2.92
CA ASP A 43 -2.02 -7.98 2.22
C ASP A 43 -1.96 -6.56 1.65
N CYS A 44 -1.46 -5.59 2.42
CA CYS A 44 -1.29 -4.21 1.97
C CYS A 44 -0.29 -4.10 0.82
N PHE A 45 0.81 -4.86 0.89
CA PHE A 45 1.82 -4.95 -0.16
C PHE A 45 1.22 -5.51 -1.46
N GLU A 46 0.43 -6.58 -1.39
CA GLU A 46 -0.22 -7.18 -2.55
C GLU A 46 -1.23 -6.22 -3.21
N ILE A 47 -2.01 -5.48 -2.42
CA ILE A 47 -2.90 -4.43 -2.92
C ILE A 47 -2.10 -3.34 -3.63
N GLY A 48 -1.05 -2.82 -3.00
CA GLY A 48 -0.17 -1.82 -3.59
C GLY A 48 0.51 -2.32 -4.87
N ARG A 49 0.93 -3.58 -4.92
CA ARG A 49 1.57 -4.20 -6.08
C ARG A 49 0.60 -4.37 -7.24
N ALA A 50 -0.64 -4.75 -6.96
CA ALA A 50 -1.70 -4.80 -7.97
C ALA A 50 -2.00 -3.40 -8.54
N ALA A 51 -2.05 -2.36 -7.70
CA ALA A 51 -2.18 -0.97 -8.14
C ALA A 51 -0.99 -0.55 -9.04
N TYR A 52 0.23 -0.93 -8.66
CA TYR A 52 1.44 -0.65 -9.42
C TYR A 52 1.37 -1.22 -10.84
N TYR A 53 0.96 -2.49 -10.98
CA TYR A 53 0.82 -3.13 -12.29
C TYR A 53 -0.32 -2.53 -13.12
N ALA A 54 -1.29 -1.89 -12.49
CA ALA A 54 -2.32 -1.08 -13.15
C ALA A 54 -1.85 0.34 -13.52
N ASN A 55 -0.58 0.69 -13.23
CA ASN A 55 -0.01 2.04 -13.34
C ASN A 55 -0.71 3.09 -12.46
N ASP A 56 -1.44 2.63 -11.44
CA ASP A 56 -2.03 3.50 -10.42
C ASP A 56 -1.01 3.76 -9.31
N TYR A 57 -0.08 4.66 -9.61
CA TYR A 57 0.99 5.01 -8.68
C TYR A 57 0.47 5.78 -7.46
N TYR A 58 -0.72 6.37 -7.54
CA TYR A 58 -1.33 7.08 -6.41
C TYR A 58 -1.72 6.09 -5.32
N HIS A 59 -2.47 5.06 -5.68
CA HIS A 59 -2.83 3.99 -4.76
C HIS A 59 -1.63 3.14 -4.37
N THR A 60 -0.67 2.93 -5.29
CA THR A 60 0.58 2.23 -4.92
C THR A 60 1.28 2.94 -3.77
N ILE A 61 1.44 4.27 -3.82
CA ILE A 61 2.12 5.03 -2.76
C ILE A 61 1.37 4.87 -1.43
N MET A 62 0.04 5.02 -1.42
CA MET A 62 -0.76 4.92 -0.20
C MET A 62 -0.66 3.53 0.43
N TRP A 63 -0.85 2.48 -0.36
CA TRP A 63 -0.83 1.11 0.14
C TRP A 63 0.57 0.61 0.52
N MET A 64 1.63 1.07 -0.16
CA MET A 64 3.01 0.76 0.21
C MET A 64 3.45 1.49 1.50
N GLN A 65 3.00 2.73 1.72
CA GLN A 65 3.23 3.43 3.00
C GLN A 65 2.58 2.68 4.16
N GLU A 66 1.34 2.23 3.95
CA GLU A 66 0.61 1.47 4.94
C GLU A 66 1.23 0.08 5.21
N ALA A 67 1.73 -0.59 4.16
CA ALA A 67 2.50 -1.84 4.29
C ALA A 67 3.79 -1.63 5.10
N ARG A 68 4.53 -0.54 4.84
CA ARG A 68 5.72 -0.16 5.61
C ARG A 68 5.40 0.06 7.09
N GLU A 69 4.32 0.79 7.39
CA GLU A 69 3.93 1.03 8.79
C GLU A 69 3.55 -0.26 9.53
N ARG A 70 2.96 -1.24 8.84
CA ARG A 70 2.59 -2.53 9.44
C ARG A 70 3.78 -3.46 9.59
N VAL A 71 4.67 -3.56 8.60
CA VAL A 71 5.80 -4.50 8.65
C VAL A 71 6.72 -4.22 9.84
N GLU A 72 6.89 -2.93 10.20
CA GLU A 72 7.65 -2.50 11.38
C GLU A 72 6.99 -2.91 12.73
N LYS A 73 5.69 -3.20 12.73
CA LYS A 73 4.89 -3.56 13.92
C LYS A 73 4.61 -5.06 14.02
N GLU A 74 4.82 -5.82 12.96
CA GLU A 74 4.59 -7.26 12.94
C GLU A 74 5.71 -8.01 13.67
N VAL A 75 5.33 -9.00 14.50
CA VAL A 75 6.30 -9.89 15.16
C VAL A 75 7.03 -10.75 14.14
N THR A 76 6.32 -11.18 13.11
CA THR A 76 6.87 -11.90 11.96
C THR A 76 6.46 -11.13 10.71
N PRO A 77 7.42 -10.45 10.05
CA PRO A 77 7.14 -9.70 8.84
C PRO A 77 6.46 -10.56 7.77
N THR A 78 5.30 -10.10 7.30
CA THR A 78 4.55 -10.74 6.20
C THR A 78 4.89 -10.15 4.83
N ALA A 79 5.71 -9.10 4.79
CA ALA A 79 6.25 -8.49 3.59
C ALA A 79 7.74 -8.14 3.79
N ASN A 80 8.49 -8.02 2.69
CA ASN A 80 9.87 -7.55 2.72
C ASN A 80 9.91 -6.02 2.66
N LEU A 81 10.61 -5.39 3.61
CA LEU A 81 10.77 -3.94 3.65
C LEU A 81 11.52 -3.40 2.41
N GLU A 82 12.53 -4.12 1.91
CA GLU A 82 13.27 -3.72 0.72
C GLU A 82 12.34 -3.62 -0.51
N ASP A 83 11.52 -4.65 -0.73
CA ASP A 83 10.54 -4.66 -1.82
C ASP A 83 9.54 -3.51 -1.68
N ILE A 84 9.00 -3.28 -0.47
CA ILE A 84 8.08 -2.16 -0.21
C ILE A 84 8.71 -0.82 -0.58
N LEU A 85 9.96 -0.58 -0.16
CA LEU A 85 10.67 0.66 -0.44
C LEU A 85 10.96 0.83 -1.93
N GLU A 86 11.26 -0.24 -2.67
CA GLU A 86 11.50 -0.19 -4.11
C GLU A 86 10.24 0.26 -4.86
N TYR A 87 9.10 -0.40 -4.61
CA TYR A 87 7.82 -0.03 -5.22
C TYR A 87 7.41 1.41 -4.85
N LEU A 88 7.64 1.81 -3.61
CA LEU A 88 7.32 3.15 -3.13
C LEU A 88 8.21 4.23 -3.78
N ALA A 89 9.52 3.99 -3.87
CA ALA A 89 10.48 4.89 -4.49
C ALA A 89 10.17 5.11 -5.97
N PHE A 90 9.92 4.03 -6.73
CA PHE A 90 9.58 4.14 -8.14
C PHE A 90 8.24 4.86 -8.35
N SER A 91 7.23 4.55 -7.55
CA SER A 91 5.92 5.18 -7.66
C SER A 91 5.97 6.69 -7.35
N LEU A 92 6.76 7.09 -6.34
CA LEU A 92 7.04 8.51 -6.06
C LEU A 92 7.76 9.20 -7.22
N TYR A 93 8.72 8.53 -7.85
CA TYR A 93 9.37 9.02 -9.06
C TYR A 93 8.36 9.22 -10.20
N LYS A 94 7.48 8.24 -10.45
CA LYS A 94 6.43 8.32 -11.47
C LYS A 94 5.43 9.45 -11.23
N GLN A 95 5.19 9.81 -9.97
CA GLN A 95 4.38 10.97 -9.60
C GLN A 95 5.14 12.30 -9.57
N GLY A 96 6.41 12.34 -9.99
CA GLY A 96 7.23 13.55 -10.00
C GLY A 96 7.76 13.98 -8.62
N ASN A 97 7.57 13.17 -7.58
CA ASN A 97 8.09 13.43 -6.24
C ASN A 97 9.56 12.97 -6.10
N LEU A 98 10.43 13.57 -6.91
CA LEU A 98 11.85 13.22 -7.04
C LEU A 98 12.60 13.24 -5.70
N LYS A 99 12.30 14.23 -4.85
CA LYS A 99 12.96 14.38 -3.55
C LYS A 99 12.70 13.17 -2.64
N ARG A 100 11.44 12.74 -2.50
CA ARG A 100 11.12 11.57 -1.67
C ARG A 100 11.59 10.27 -2.31
N ALA A 101 11.50 10.14 -3.62
CA ALA A 101 12.03 8.97 -4.33
C ALA A 101 13.54 8.78 -4.08
N LEU A 102 14.33 9.87 -4.16
CA LEU A 102 15.77 9.83 -3.88
C LEU A 102 16.07 9.44 -2.43
N LEU A 103 15.33 9.99 -1.46
CA LEU A 103 15.50 9.65 -0.05
C LEU A 103 15.27 8.16 0.22
N LEU A 104 14.22 7.57 -0.36
CA LEU A 104 13.95 6.13 -0.20
C LEU A 104 14.98 5.27 -0.92
N THR A 105 15.52 5.74 -2.05
CA THR A 105 16.58 5.03 -2.77
C THR A 105 17.90 5.05 -1.97
N ASP A 106 18.23 6.16 -1.31
CA ASP A 106 19.39 6.24 -0.40
C ASP A 106 19.18 5.41 0.87
N GLU A 107 17.94 5.31 1.37
CA GLU A 107 17.58 4.38 2.46
C GLU A 107 17.86 2.93 2.04
N LEU A 108 17.33 2.49 0.90
CA LEU A 108 17.59 1.16 0.33
C LEU A 108 19.07 0.85 0.14
N TYR A 109 19.85 1.80 -0.37
CA TYR A 109 21.28 1.60 -0.61
C TYR A 109 22.08 1.38 0.69
N ARG A 110 21.58 1.85 1.83
CA ARG A 110 22.26 1.77 3.14
C ARG A 110 21.86 0.57 3.98
N MET A 111 20.84 -0.17 3.57
CA MET A 111 20.42 -1.41 4.23
C MET A 111 21.45 -2.52 3.98
#